data_AF-A0A9W4SD03-F1
#
_entry.id   AF-A0A9W4SD03-F1
#
_cell.length_a   1.000
_cell.length_b   1.000
_cell.length_c   1.000
_cell.angle_alpha   90.00
_cell.angle_beta   90.00
_cell.angle_gamma   90.00
#
_symmetry.space_group_name_H-M   'P 1'
#
loop_
_entity.id
_entity.type
_entity.pdbx_description
1 polymer ?
#
loop_
_entity_poly.entity_id
_entity_poly.type
_entity_poly.pdbx_seq_one_letter_code
_entity_poly.pdbx_strand_id
1 'polypeptide(L)'
;MTLSNLFRNLNNLIKSNSLSQNFRKYSSKDSKKLLTTLSAHHTSAKEAIDSLICSSTKEYDICLVFASRTYEPKDIEIIPQYLHSKLKPKFLGGCVVDKIYGNNNNNGHGISLLLGNRKKNDTRFDGFSINIEGSKRHQYKSNSVGRWKNLDDFKDKNGEFSNLFDIKKFQSISSVPNEFDLPEELNRLKNNNISPDLILLASDSEPYQFLESLDHHFPTTKKIGIIGTSTPFLTGRPFSLFHNNSVLSRGIIGVAITDKSFKNQLQVDHPSLNAVGDPLRITSCRGNIILELDGTNPTRLLLNRLQSGDDKRILSKETEFYLGLYDHNDKDNQLNESNLMINKISSGDPVRGNMAVDTTMDLKEGQFVKFFYRKKEFDATLLKNQLEDDVEIKIAMSTLDRDNLDPIAISNLLKNNNKNIFGAIGENGIIIGKGKNVNNGITWVCDIPYSTALLSKYTNIPVLERNRKIIIDTDTLTQHLELVPNEIKMQTANCLHCPFDISPITGTN
;
A
#
# COMPACT_ATOMS: atom_id res chain seq x y z
N MET A 1 47.63 40.11 -22.65
CA MET A 1 48.56 39.16 -22.02
C MET A 1 48.39 39.25 -20.52
N THR A 2 47.91 38.25 -19.78
CA THR A 2 47.31 36.95 -20.12
C THR A 2 46.59 36.51 -18.84
N LEU A 3 45.35 36.03 -19.00
CA LEU A 3 44.41 35.55 -17.98
C LEU A 3 44.91 34.35 -17.13
N SER A 4 46.20 34.03 -17.11
CA SER A 4 46.75 32.85 -16.45
C SER A 4 47.11 33.04 -14.98
N ASN A 5 47.11 34.28 -14.46
CA ASN A 5 47.49 34.56 -13.06
C ASN A 5 46.30 34.68 -12.08
N LEU A 6 45.06 34.79 -12.58
CA LEU A 6 43.87 34.77 -11.69
C LEU A 6 43.43 33.34 -11.32
N PHE A 7 43.72 32.35 -12.17
CA PHE A 7 43.35 30.94 -11.92
C PHE A 7 44.32 30.19 -11.00
N ARG A 8 45.49 30.75 -10.68
CA ARG A 8 46.47 30.13 -9.76
C ARG A 8 46.26 30.48 -8.29
N ASN A 9 45.57 31.56 -7.97
CA ASN A 9 45.29 31.95 -6.57
C ASN A 9 43.98 31.38 -6.01
N LEU A 10 43.10 30.81 -6.84
CA LEU A 10 41.88 30.13 -6.38
C LEU A 10 42.10 28.65 -6.05
N ASN A 11 43.15 28.01 -6.59
CA ASN A 11 43.45 26.60 -6.32
C ASN A 11 44.37 26.35 -5.10
N ASN A 12 44.91 27.41 -4.50
CA ASN A 12 45.68 27.31 -3.25
C ASN A 12 44.88 27.66 -1.99
N LEU A 13 43.59 27.98 -2.12
CA LEU A 13 42.66 28.12 -0.99
C LEU A 13 41.93 26.82 -0.62
N ILE A 14 42.19 25.71 -1.34
CA ILE A 14 41.49 24.41 -1.19
C ILE A 14 42.37 23.35 -0.48
N LYS A 15 43.59 23.68 -0.05
CA LYS A 15 44.45 22.73 0.67
C LYS A 15 45.21 23.38 1.83
N SER A 16 44.51 23.70 2.90
CA SER A 16 45.03 23.66 4.28
C SER A 16 43.99 24.25 5.23
N ASN A 17 43.29 23.37 5.97
CA ASN A 17 43.09 23.52 7.40
C ASN A 17 42.36 22.29 7.93
N SER A 18 43.19 21.40 8.45
CA SER A 18 42.88 20.42 9.48
C SER A 18 42.18 21.07 10.68
N LEU A 19 41.35 20.25 11.35
CA LEU A 19 41.04 20.35 12.78
C LEU A 19 40.41 21.68 13.24
N SER A 20 39.09 21.74 13.15
CA SER A 20 38.33 22.41 14.21
C SER A 20 36.94 21.78 14.37
N GLN A 21 36.62 21.61 15.64
CA GLN A 21 35.41 21.01 16.18
C GLN A 21 34.18 21.76 15.67
N ASN A 22 33.28 21.06 14.99
CA ASN A 22 31.90 21.51 14.83
C ASN A 22 30.95 20.49 15.46
N PHE A 23 31.09 20.33 16.78
CA PHE A 23 29.97 19.96 17.65
C PHE A 23 28.92 21.07 17.57
N ARG A 24 28.07 21.06 16.55
CA ARG A 24 26.80 21.79 16.62
C ARG A 24 25.92 21.04 17.61
N LYS A 25 25.95 21.50 18.85
CA LYS A 25 24.92 21.25 19.86
C LYS A 25 23.55 21.46 19.21
N TYR A 26 22.85 20.36 18.94
CA TYR A 26 21.42 20.38 18.65
C TYR A 26 20.72 20.82 19.93
N SER A 27 20.53 22.14 20.05
CA SER A 27 19.72 22.74 21.09
C SER A 27 18.26 22.43 20.84
N SER A 28 17.68 21.75 21.81
CA SER A 28 16.32 21.26 21.93
C SER A 28 15.26 22.34 21.68
N LYS A 29 14.50 22.18 20.59
CA LYS A 29 13.07 22.55 20.55
C LYS A 29 12.30 21.47 19.77
N ASP A 30 12.39 20.23 20.26
CA ASP A 30 11.51 19.15 19.81
C ASP A 30 10.08 19.40 20.35
N SER A 31 9.25 20.05 19.55
CA SER A 31 7.81 19.83 19.65
C SER A 31 7.59 18.31 19.54
N LYS A 32 7.23 17.65 20.66
CA LYS A 32 7.14 16.19 20.79
C LYS A 32 6.37 15.56 19.61
N LYS A 33 7.10 15.08 18.59
CA LYS A 33 6.55 14.30 17.48
C LYS A 33 5.98 12.99 18.07
N LEU A 34 4.76 12.64 17.67
CA LEU A 34 4.02 11.47 18.15
C LEU A 34 4.61 10.16 17.65
N LEU A 35 5.06 10.18 16.39
CA LEU A 35 5.76 9.11 15.72
C LEU A 35 7.10 9.68 15.24
N THR A 36 8.17 8.96 15.54
CA THR A 36 9.52 9.26 15.09
C THR A 36 9.96 8.15 14.16
N THR A 37 10.30 8.52 12.94
CA THR A 37 10.85 7.63 11.92
C THR A 37 12.36 7.79 11.89
N LEU A 38 13.09 6.68 11.84
CA LEU A 38 14.55 6.65 11.83
C LEU A 38 15.01 5.59 10.83
N SER A 39 16.06 5.88 10.06
CA SER A 39 16.67 4.90 9.15
C SER A 39 18.18 5.06 9.12
N ALA A 40 18.93 3.96 9.20
CA ALA A 40 20.39 3.96 9.08
C ALA A 40 20.88 2.79 8.22
N HIS A 41 22.06 2.97 7.63
CA HIS A 41 22.74 1.98 6.80
C HIS A 41 24.16 1.76 7.34
N HIS A 42 24.46 0.55 7.80
CA HIS A 42 25.76 0.17 8.37
C HIS A 42 26.08 -1.28 8.04
N THR A 43 27.35 -1.66 8.18
CA THR A 43 27.83 -3.03 7.96
C THR A 43 27.26 -4.02 8.98
N SER A 44 27.09 -3.59 10.24
CA SER A 44 26.45 -4.40 11.30
C SER A 44 25.13 -3.82 11.76
N ALA A 45 24.20 -4.71 12.14
CA ALA A 45 22.91 -4.32 12.70
C ALA A 45 23.07 -3.52 14.01
N LYS A 46 24.05 -3.87 14.84
CA LYS A 46 24.30 -3.15 16.11
C LYS A 46 24.71 -1.71 15.87
N GLU A 47 25.64 -1.49 14.94
CA GLU A 47 26.13 -0.15 14.60
C GLU A 47 25.01 0.71 14.00
N ALA A 48 24.15 0.13 13.17
CA ALA A 48 22.96 0.82 12.66
C ALA A 48 22.00 1.20 13.79
N ILE A 49 21.75 0.30 14.73
CA ILE A 49 20.88 0.58 15.87
C ILE A 49 21.49 1.66 16.78
N ASP A 50 22.79 1.59 17.06
CA ASP A 50 23.47 2.57 17.89
C ASP A 50 23.52 3.95 17.23
N SER A 51 23.76 4.04 15.92
CA SER A 51 23.74 5.32 15.21
C SER A 51 22.36 5.98 15.22
N LEU A 52 21.28 5.18 15.19
CA LEU A 52 19.91 5.65 15.29
C LEU A 52 19.53 6.13 16.70
N ILE A 53 20.07 5.47 17.74
CA ILE A 53 19.64 5.65 19.13
C ILE A 53 20.63 6.49 19.95
N CYS A 54 21.79 6.86 19.38
CA CYS A 54 22.96 7.50 20.01
C CYS A 54 22.72 8.73 20.93
N SER A 55 21.48 9.25 21.02
CA SER A 55 21.08 10.36 21.90
C SER A 55 19.74 10.19 22.62
N SER A 56 19.05 9.05 22.50
CA SER A 56 17.70 8.85 23.06
C SER A 56 17.72 8.01 24.35
N THR A 57 17.51 8.66 25.49
CA THR A 57 17.25 8.02 26.80
C THR A 57 15.76 7.80 27.06
N LYS A 58 14.90 8.01 26.06
CA LYS A 58 13.45 7.94 26.20
C LYS A 58 12.96 6.50 26.08
N GLU A 59 12.12 6.09 27.01
CA GLU A 59 11.29 4.90 26.86
C GLU A 59 10.23 5.15 25.78
N TYR A 60 9.96 4.12 24.97
CA TYR A 60 8.93 4.16 23.92
C TYR A 60 7.84 3.15 24.26
N ASP A 61 6.61 3.40 23.83
CA ASP A 61 5.54 2.39 23.99
C ASP A 61 5.63 1.35 22.89
N ILE A 62 5.92 1.78 21.66
CA ILE A 62 6.06 0.91 20.50
C ILE A 62 7.39 1.13 19.78
N CYS A 63 7.94 0.05 19.25
CA CYS A 63 9.04 0.04 18.31
C CYS A 63 8.71 -0.93 17.17
N LEU A 64 8.48 -0.42 15.96
CA LEU A 64 8.44 -1.26 14.77
C LEU A 64 9.79 -1.20 14.05
N VAL A 65 10.31 -2.35 13.65
CA VAL A 65 11.61 -2.48 12.98
C VAL A 65 11.50 -3.25 11.67
N PHE A 66 12.07 -2.69 10.61
CA PHE A 66 12.39 -3.43 9.39
C PHE A 66 13.90 -3.52 9.24
N ALA A 67 14.40 -4.74 9.04
CA ALA A 67 15.81 -5.01 8.84
C ALA A 67 16.03 -5.63 7.46
N SER A 68 17.00 -5.12 6.71
CA SER A 68 17.33 -5.70 5.41
C SER A 68 17.90 -7.12 5.56
N ARG A 69 17.47 -8.03 4.68
CA ARG A 69 17.95 -9.42 4.56
C ARG A 69 19.44 -9.55 4.30
N THR A 70 20.11 -8.46 3.96
CA THR A 70 21.54 -8.49 3.67
C THR A 70 22.37 -8.68 4.93
N TYR A 71 21.85 -8.38 6.13
CA TYR A 71 22.58 -8.63 7.39
C TYR A 71 22.91 -10.11 7.58
N GLU A 72 24.05 -10.36 8.23
CA GLU A 72 24.44 -11.71 8.63
C GLU A 72 23.37 -12.36 9.53
N PRO A 73 23.17 -13.68 9.48
CA PRO A 73 22.15 -14.36 10.29
C PRO A 73 22.27 -14.09 11.79
N LYS A 74 23.51 -14.05 12.30
CA LYS A 74 23.81 -13.73 13.71
C LYS A 74 23.39 -12.31 14.08
N ASP A 75 23.50 -11.37 13.13
CA ASP A 75 23.10 -9.98 13.33
C ASP A 75 21.57 -9.85 13.34
N ILE A 76 20.85 -10.64 12.53
CA ILE A 76 19.38 -10.63 12.50
C ILE A 76 18.79 -11.16 13.82
N GLU A 77 19.34 -12.25 14.35
CA GLU A 77 18.84 -12.90 15.58
C GLU A 77 18.96 -12.00 16.82
N ILE A 78 19.97 -11.11 16.86
CA ILE A 78 20.19 -10.22 18.01
C ILE A 78 19.37 -8.93 17.96
N ILE A 79 18.78 -8.56 16.82
CA ILE A 79 18.08 -7.26 16.65
C ILE A 79 17.01 -7.04 17.72
N PRO A 80 16.07 -7.98 17.97
CA PRO A 80 15.00 -7.76 18.96
C PRO A 80 15.56 -7.55 20.37
N GLN A 81 16.49 -8.42 20.78
CA GLN A 81 17.12 -8.36 22.10
C GLN A 81 17.91 -7.07 22.28
N TYR A 82 18.65 -6.65 21.26
CA TYR A 82 19.47 -5.44 21.30
C TYR A 82 18.60 -4.19 21.38
N LEU A 83 17.56 -4.08 20.54
CA LEU A 83 16.60 -2.97 20.58
C LEU A 83 15.87 -2.91 21.92
N HIS A 84 15.42 -4.06 22.46
CA HIS A 84 14.76 -4.09 23.75
C HIS A 84 15.69 -3.65 24.88
N SER A 85 16.99 -4.01 24.83
CA SER A 85 17.97 -3.56 25.82
C SER A 85 18.19 -2.04 25.82
N LYS A 86 18.07 -1.39 24.65
CA LYS A 86 18.33 0.04 24.44
C LYS A 86 17.10 0.91 24.65
N LEU A 87 15.94 0.49 24.14
CA LEU A 87 14.72 1.31 24.10
C LEU A 87 13.66 0.89 25.12
N LYS A 88 13.73 -0.35 25.63
CA LYS A 88 12.75 -0.98 26.53
C LYS A 88 11.29 -0.71 26.11
N PRO A 89 10.90 -0.98 24.85
CA PRO A 89 9.55 -0.70 24.39
C PRO A 89 8.55 -1.65 25.05
N LYS A 90 7.30 -1.19 25.28
CA LYS A 90 6.23 -2.09 25.74
C LYS A 90 5.87 -3.14 24.69
N PHE A 91 6.01 -2.78 23.42
CA PHE A 91 5.82 -3.67 22.29
C PHE A 91 6.91 -3.44 21.25
N LEU A 92 7.60 -4.51 20.85
CA LEU A 92 8.49 -4.51 19.69
C LEU A 92 7.94 -5.45 18.64
N GLY A 93 7.79 -4.95 17.41
CA GLY A 93 7.29 -5.70 16.27
C GLY A 93 8.13 -5.46 15.02
N GLY A 94 8.06 -6.34 14.03
CA GLY A 94 8.77 -6.11 12.77
C GLY A 94 9.03 -7.35 11.94
N CYS A 95 9.82 -7.20 10.89
CA CYS A 95 10.29 -8.33 10.09
C CYS A 95 11.56 -8.02 9.31
N VAL A 96 12.17 -9.07 8.77
CA VAL A 96 13.19 -8.97 7.72
C VAL A 96 12.54 -8.65 6.38
N VAL A 97 13.15 -7.73 5.64
CA VAL A 97 12.70 -7.21 4.34
C VAL A 97 13.85 -7.21 3.33
N ASP A 98 13.60 -7.04 2.04
CA ASP A 98 14.67 -7.06 1.04
C ASP A 98 15.58 -5.83 1.19
N LYS A 99 14.99 -4.63 1.17
CA LYS A 99 15.71 -3.37 1.40
C LYS A 99 14.86 -2.38 2.20
N ILE A 100 15.53 -1.40 2.79
CA ILE A 100 14.90 -0.24 3.42
C ILE A 100 15.11 1.02 2.57
N TYR A 101 14.31 2.06 2.80
CA TYR A 101 14.57 3.36 2.19
C TYR A 101 15.79 4.03 2.82
N GLY A 102 16.65 4.58 1.99
CA GLY A 102 17.93 5.13 2.40
C GLY A 102 18.38 6.31 1.55
N ASN A 103 19.02 7.27 2.21
CA ASN A 103 19.51 8.49 1.56
C ASN A 103 20.86 8.27 0.83
N ASN A 104 21.53 7.14 1.07
CA ASN A 104 22.87 6.87 0.54
C ASN A 104 22.82 5.84 -0.60
N ASN A 105 23.65 6.04 -1.62
CA ASN A 105 23.85 5.12 -2.75
C ASN A 105 24.56 3.80 -2.35
N ASN A 106 24.63 3.50 -1.05
CA ASN A 106 25.30 2.31 -0.58
C ASN A 106 24.34 1.13 -0.67
N ASN A 107 24.67 0.19 -1.56
CA ASN A 107 24.20 -1.18 -1.48
C ASN A 107 24.72 -1.77 -0.16
N GLY A 108 23.93 -1.70 0.91
CA GLY A 108 24.37 -2.26 2.16
C GLY A 108 23.38 -2.00 3.26
N HIS A 109 22.83 -3.11 3.75
CA HIS A 109 22.18 -3.32 5.05
C HIS A 109 21.68 -2.07 5.75
N GLY A 110 20.37 -2.01 5.92
CA GLY A 110 19.77 -0.94 6.68
C GLY A 110 18.68 -1.40 7.61
N ILE A 111 18.48 -0.58 8.63
CA ILE A 111 17.44 -0.72 9.65
C ILE A 111 16.56 0.53 9.61
N SER A 112 15.25 0.30 9.51
CA SER A 112 14.23 1.34 9.61
C SER A 112 13.43 1.13 10.88
N LEU A 113 13.33 2.16 11.72
CA LEU A 113 12.61 2.14 12.99
C LEU A 113 11.45 3.15 12.96
N LEU A 114 10.29 2.72 13.44
CA LEU A 114 9.17 3.58 13.81
C LEU A 114 8.98 3.51 15.32
N LEU A 115 9.19 4.64 15.97
CA LEU A 115 9.08 4.78 17.41
C LEU A 115 7.84 5.61 17.76
N GLY A 116 7.01 5.10 18.66
CA GLY A 116 5.80 5.77 19.11
C GLY A 116 5.74 5.87 20.62
N ASN A 117 5.24 7.00 21.12
CA ASN A 117 5.08 7.23 22.56
C ASN A 117 3.70 7.87 22.83
N ARG A 118 2.97 7.30 23.78
CA ARG A 118 1.63 7.69 24.19
C ARG A 118 1.66 9.10 24.78
N LYS A 119 0.97 10.03 24.14
CA LYS A 119 0.61 11.30 24.79
C LYS A 119 -0.55 11.05 25.75
N LYS A 120 -0.53 11.75 26.90
CA LYS A 120 -1.43 11.48 28.04
C LYS A 120 -2.91 11.34 27.66
N ASN A 121 -3.45 12.04 26.65
CA ASN A 121 -4.90 12.10 26.44
C ASN A 121 -5.46 11.80 25.02
N ASP A 122 -4.68 11.75 23.93
CA ASP A 122 -5.26 11.67 22.56
C ASP A 122 -4.74 10.55 21.65
N THR A 123 -3.56 9.98 21.93
CA THR A 123 -2.92 9.02 21.03
C THR A 123 -2.68 7.70 21.74
N ARG A 124 -3.16 6.62 21.16
CA ARG A 124 -3.05 5.25 21.69
C ARG A 124 -2.36 4.36 20.66
N PHE A 125 -1.48 3.51 21.15
CA PHE A 125 -0.81 2.48 20.39
C PHE A 125 -1.10 1.14 21.03
N ASP A 126 -1.65 0.21 20.27
CA ASP A 126 -1.95 -1.15 20.71
C ASP A 126 -1.20 -2.11 19.79
N GLY A 127 -0.07 -2.62 20.28
CA GLY A 127 0.69 -3.67 19.61
C GLY A 127 0.04 -5.02 19.79
N PHE A 128 -0.03 -5.82 18.74
CA PHE A 128 -0.63 -7.15 18.76
C PHE A 128 0.20 -8.13 17.92
N SER A 129 0.04 -9.40 18.23
CA SER A 129 0.62 -10.49 17.46
C SER A 129 -0.33 -11.68 17.45
N ILE A 130 -0.41 -12.38 16.32
CA ILE A 130 -1.28 -13.54 16.15
C ILE A 130 -0.57 -14.66 15.41
N ASN A 131 -1.11 -15.87 15.57
CA ASN A 131 -0.66 -17.07 14.88
C ASN A 131 0.85 -17.35 15.06
N ILE A 132 1.34 -17.10 16.27
CA ILE A 132 2.70 -17.43 16.70
C ILE A 132 2.82 -18.95 16.84
N GLU A 133 4.01 -19.51 16.60
CA GLU A 133 4.33 -20.95 16.63
C GLU A 133 3.51 -21.74 17.68
N GLY A 134 2.72 -22.72 17.19
CA GLY A 134 1.82 -23.55 18.01
C GLY A 134 0.32 -23.37 17.71
N SER A 135 -0.08 -22.28 17.04
CA SER A 135 -1.47 -22.05 16.61
C SER A 135 -1.84 -22.85 15.35
N LYS A 136 -3.03 -23.45 15.30
CA LYS A 136 -3.59 -24.11 14.10
C LYS A 136 -3.97 -23.05 13.06
N ARG A 137 -3.09 -22.76 12.11
CA ARG A 137 -3.41 -21.93 10.94
C ARG A 137 -3.72 -22.81 9.73
N HIS A 138 -4.81 -22.53 9.04
CA HIS A 138 -5.10 -23.12 7.74
C HIS A 138 -4.33 -22.35 6.64
N GLN A 139 -3.67 -23.09 5.75
CA GLN A 139 -2.96 -22.51 4.61
C GLN A 139 -3.94 -22.37 3.43
N TYR A 140 -4.15 -21.14 2.94
CA TYR A 140 -5.16 -20.88 1.89
C TYR A 140 -4.56 -20.81 0.49
N LYS A 141 -3.42 -20.14 0.30
CA LYS A 141 -2.82 -19.96 -1.03
C LYS A 141 -2.10 -21.22 -1.57
N SER A 142 -1.69 -22.17 -0.72
CA SER A 142 -0.92 -23.34 -1.17
C SER A 142 -1.77 -24.44 -1.82
N ASN A 143 -3.10 -24.43 -1.63
CA ASN A 143 -4.01 -25.48 -2.10
C ASN A 143 -5.08 -24.97 -3.09
N SER A 144 -4.71 -24.13 -4.05
CA SER A 144 -5.66 -23.63 -5.05
C SER A 144 -6.14 -24.68 -6.08
N VAL A 145 -5.62 -25.92 -6.01
CA VAL A 145 -6.08 -27.04 -6.83
C VAL A 145 -6.06 -28.36 -6.03
N GLY A 146 -6.93 -28.46 -5.02
CA GLY A 146 -7.32 -29.77 -4.50
C GLY A 146 -8.16 -30.52 -5.54
N ARG A 147 -7.96 -31.83 -5.68
CA ARG A 147 -8.92 -32.70 -6.38
C ARG A 147 -10.27 -32.54 -5.67
N TRP A 148 -11.24 -31.96 -6.38
CA TRP A 148 -12.61 -31.89 -5.89
C TRP A 148 -13.06 -33.33 -5.62
N LYS A 149 -13.35 -33.65 -4.36
CA LYS A 149 -13.97 -34.93 -4.02
C LYS A 149 -15.32 -34.96 -4.73
N ASN A 150 -15.66 -36.10 -5.33
CA ASN A 150 -16.94 -36.24 -6.01
C ASN A 150 -18.05 -36.12 -4.96
N LEU A 151 -19.22 -35.62 -5.36
CA LEU A 151 -20.38 -35.47 -4.48
C LEU A 151 -20.74 -36.80 -3.78
N ASP A 152 -20.43 -37.92 -4.45
CA ASP A 152 -20.60 -39.28 -3.95
C ASP A 152 -19.66 -39.65 -2.79
N ASP A 153 -18.52 -38.96 -2.64
CA ASP A 153 -17.59 -39.15 -1.52
C ASP A 153 -18.12 -38.53 -0.21
N PHE A 154 -19.18 -37.70 -0.28
CA PHE A 154 -19.84 -37.06 0.85
C PHE A 154 -21.14 -37.76 1.30
N LYS A 155 -21.50 -38.86 0.65
CA LYS A 155 -22.61 -39.71 1.04
C LYS A 155 -22.14 -40.65 2.14
N ASP A 156 -22.81 -40.62 3.29
CA ASP A 156 -22.61 -41.66 4.30
C ASP A 156 -23.11 -43.02 3.76
N LYS A 157 -22.78 -44.12 4.45
CA LYS A 157 -23.17 -45.50 4.06
C LYS A 157 -24.68 -45.72 3.84
N ASN A 158 -25.50 -44.75 4.23
CA ASN A 158 -26.96 -44.75 4.08
C ASN A 158 -27.47 -43.85 2.92
N GLY A 159 -26.59 -43.24 2.12
CA GLY A 159 -26.97 -42.41 0.97
C GLY A 159 -27.48 -41.00 1.32
N GLU A 160 -27.52 -40.64 2.60
CA GLU A 160 -27.81 -39.28 3.06
C GLU A 160 -26.53 -38.43 3.08
N PHE A 161 -26.66 -37.17 2.65
CA PHE A 161 -25.61 -36.18 2.85
C PHE A 161 -25.47 -35.94 4.34
N SER A 162 -24.24 -36.05 4.88
CA SER A 162 -24.00 -35.71 6.28
C SER A 162 -24.59 -34.31 6.57
N ASN A 163 -25.41 -34.19 7.61
CA ASN A 163 -26.06 -32.94 8.05
C ASN A 163 -25.07 -31.80 8.43
N LEU A 164 -23.77 -32.02 8.23
CA LEU A 164 -22.68 -31.06 8.46
C LEU A 164 -22.59 -29.98 7.38
N PHE A 165 -23.14 -30.21 6.18
CA PHE A 165 -23.06 -29.24 5.07
C PHE A 165 -24.41 -29.07 4.37
N ASP A 166 -25.17 -28.05 4.77
CA ASP A 166 -26.36 -27.60 4.05
C ASP A 166 -25.91 -26.87 2.77
N ILE A 167 -25.81 -27.63 1.66
CA ILE A 167 -25.40 -27.13 0.34
C ILE A 167 -26.29 -25.95 -0.11
N LYS A 168 -27.53 -25.84 0.39
CA LYS A 168 -28.43 -24.72 0.06
C LYS A 168 -28.07 -23.43 0.81
N LYS A 169 -27.32 -23.50 1.91
CA LYS A 169 -26.76 -22.34 2.63
C LYS A 169 -25.36 -21.97 2.15
N PHE A 170 -24.74 -22.79 1.32
CA PHE A 170 -23.43 -22.55 0.77
C PHE A 170 -23.48 -21.40 -0.25
N GLN A 171 -23.15 -20.19 0.19
CA GLN A 171 -23.11 -19.01 -0.67
C GLN A 171 -21.78 -18.87 -1.40
N SER A 172 -20.66 -19.17 -0.73
CA SER A 172 -19.32 -19.14 -1.31
C SER A 172 -18.29 -19.92 -0.48
N ILE A 173 -17.24 -20.41 -1.16
CA ILE A 173 -16.00 -20.92 -0.52
C ILE A 173 -15.09 -19.78 -0.04
N SER A 174 -15.29 -18.58 -0.54
CA SER A 174 -14.38 -17.43 -0.40
C SER A 174 -14.66 -16.60 0.85
N SER A 175 -15.86 -16.70 1.42
CA SER A 175 -16.20 -16.15 2.73
C SER A 175 -16.08 -17.23 3.78
N VAL A 176 -15.07 -17.16 4.65
CA VAL A 176 -15.02 -18.05 5.81
C VAL A 176 -16.15 -17.63 6.75
N PRO A 177 -16.98 -18.56 7.28
CA PRO A 177 -17.88 -18.21 8.37
C PRO A 177 -17.04 -17.66 9.52
N ASN A 178 -17.14 -16.35 9.75
CA ASN A 178 -16.40 -15.60 10.77
C ASN A 178 -16.24 -16.39 12.07
N GLU A 179 -14.99 -16.59 12.48
CA GLU A 179 -14.54 -16.63 13.89
C GLU A 179 -13.01 -16.73 13.92
N PHE A 180 -12.31 -15.73 13.35
CA PHE A 180 -10.98 -15.44 13.89
C PHE A 180 -11.17 -14.48 15.05
N ASP A 181 -10.99 -15.00 16.26
CA ASP A 181 -10.88 -14.20 17.45
C ASP A 181 -9.83 -13.11 17.23
N LEU A 182 -10.25 -11.86 17.39
CA LEU A 182 -9.32 -10.75 17.44
C LEU A 182 -8.34 -10.99 18.61
N PRO A 183 -7.04 -10.68 18.45
CA PRO A 183 -6.13 -10.67 19.57
C PRO A 183 -6.66 -9.75 20.67
N GLU A 184 -6.31 -10.05 21.92
CA GLU A 184 -6.91 -9.41 23.09
C GLU A 184 -6.84 -7.88 23.00
N GLU A 185 -5.75 -7.33 22.47
CA GLU A 185 -5.55 -5.90 22.30
C GLU A 185 -6.56 -5.28 21.32
N LEU A 186 -6.82 -5.93 20.19
CA LEU A 186 -7.82 -5.47 19.22
C LEU A 186 -9.25 -5.74 19.69
N ASN A 187 -9.47 -6.85 20.41
CA ASN A 187 -10.78 -7.15 20.99
C ASN A 187 -11.15 -6.11 22.06
N ARG A 188 -10.18 -5.65 22.86
CA ARG A 188 -10.36 -4.51 23.78
C ARG A 188 -10.74 -3.23 23.04
N LEU A 189 -10.19 -2.95 21.86
CA LEU A 189 -10.58 -1.78 21.06
C LEU A 189 -12.01 -1.90 20.55
N LYS A 190 -12.36 -3.07 19.99
CA LYS A 190 -13.72 -3.38 19.55
C LYS A 190 -14.74 -3.23 20.69
N ASN A 191 -14.49 -3.84 21.84
CA ASN A 191 -15.40 -3.80 22.99
C ASN A 191 -15.58 -2.38 23.57
N ASN A 192 -14.57 -1.52 23.41
CA ASN A 192 -14.65 -0.11 23.80
C ASN A 192 -15.20 0.79 22.70
N ASN A 193 -15.67 0.24 21.57
CA ASN A 193 -16.12 0.97 20.38
C ASN A 193 -15.07 1.97 19.85
N ILE A 194 -13.79 1.60 19.92
CA ILE A 194 -12.68 2.40 19.40
C ILE A 194 -12.27 1.81 18.05
N SER A 195 -12.43 2.59 16.98
CA SER A 195 -11.90 2.25 15.65
C SER A 195 -10.52 2.91 15.47
N PRO A 196 -9.45 2.14 15.22
CA PRO A 196 -8.14 2.71 14.93
C PRO A 196 -8.16 3.53 13.63
N ASP A 197 -7.30 4.54 13.54
CA ASP A 197 -7.11 5.34 12.32
C ASP A 197 -6.19 4.62 11.32
N LEU A 198 -5.21 3.87 11.83
CA LEU A 198 -4.26 3.10 11.05
C LEU A 198 -3.90 1.79 11.76
N ILE A 199 -3.80 0.70 11.00
CA ILE A 199 -3.16 -0.54 11.42
C ILE A 199 -1.92 -0.78 10.56
N LEU A 200 -0.76 -0.87 11.21
CA LEU A 200 0.51 -1.25 10.61
C LEU A 200 0.74 -2.75 10.76
N LEU A 201 1.12 -3.44 9.68
CA LEU A 201 1.26 -4.89 9.66
C LEU A 201 2.60 -5.35 9.08
N ALA A 202 3.16 -6.39 9.70
CA ALA A 202 4.22 -7.22 9.17
C ALA A 202 3.75 -8.69 9.27
N SER A 203 3.73 -9.40 8.15
CA SER A 203 3.19 -10.76 8.09
C SER A 203 4.15 -11.71 7.37
N ASP A 204 4.00 -13.01 7.62
CA ASP A 204 4.43 -14.03 6.68
C ASP A 204 3.52 -14.11 5.43
N SER A 205 3.70 -15.13 4.59
CA SER A 205 3.00 -15.30 3.30
C SER A 205 1.48 -15.55 3.35
N GLU A 206 0.85 -15.65 4.53
CA GLU A 206 -0.54 -16.11 4.64
C GLU A 206 -1.52 -15.13 5.33
N PRO A 207 -1.45 -13.79 5.13
CA PRO A 207 -2.19 -12.83 5.96
C PRO A 207 -3.72 -12.89 5.82
N TYR A 208 -4.22 -13.50 4.74
CA TYR A 208 -5.57 -13.33 4.19
C TYR A 208 -6.72 -13.45 5.20
N GLN A 209 -6.75 -14.53 6.00
CA GLN A 209 -7.84 -14.73 6.97
C GLN A 209 -7.93 -13.63 8.01
N PHE A 210 -6.78 -13.16 8.48
CA PHE A 210 -6.75 -12.11 9.48
C PHE A 210 -7.13 -10.77 8.87
N LEU A 211 -6.74 -10.52 7.62
CA LEU A 211 -7.18 -9.32 6.90
C LEU A 211 -8.71 -9.29 6.77
N GLU A 212 -9.35 -10.42 6.46
CA GLU A 212 -10.81 -10.53 6.43
C GLU A 212 -11.45 -10.22 7.79
N SER A 213 -10.90 -10.76 8.89
CA SER A 213 -11.35 -10.43 10.26
C SER A 213 -11.18 -8.93 10.58
N LEU A 214 -10.06 -8.33 10.17
CA LEU A 214 -9.82 -6.89 10.32
C LEU A 214 -10.77 -6.04 9.47
N ASP A 215 -11.13 -6.48 8.27
CA ASP A 215 -12.09 -5.79 7.40
C ASP A 215 -13.50 -5.88 7.96
N HIS A 216 -13.87 -7.01 8.54
CA HIS A 216 -15.15 -7.20 9.20
C HIS A 216 -15.29 -6.34 10.47
N HIS A 217 -14.28 -6.33 11.35
CA HIS A 217 -14.35 -5.62 12.63
C HIS A 217 -13.95 -4.15 12.55
N PHE A 218 -13.04 -3.79 11.65
CA PHE A 218 -12.53 -2.43 11.46
C PHE A 218 -12.60 -2.01 9.98
N PRO A 219 -13.81 -1.91 9.39
CA PRO A 219 -13.97 -1.61 7.97
C PRO A 219 -13.50 -0.20 7.62
N THR A 220 -13.60 0.77 8.51
CA THR A 220 -13.21 2.17 8.27
C THR A 220 -11.70 2.42 8.41
N THR A 221 -10.99 1.50 9.06
CA THR A 221 -9.58 1.67 9.41
C THR A 221 -8.68 1.44 8.21
N LYS A 222 -7.70 2.34 8.02
CA LYS A 222 -6.66 2.15 7.00
C LYS A 222 -5.68 1.09 7.45
N LYS A 223 -5.26 0.22 6.54
CA LYS A 223 -4.27 -0.82 6.78
C LYS A 223 -3.13 -0.65 5.79
N ILE A 224 -1.91 -0.63 6.30
CA ILE A 224 -0.71 -0.64 5.46
C ILE A 224 0.30 -1.59 6.09
N GLY A 225 0.93 -2.42 5.28
CA GLY A 225 1.89 -3.37 5.79
C GLY A 225 2.74 -4.00 4.71
N ILE A 226 3.57 -4.93 5.13
CA ILE A 226 4.48 -5.65 4.25
C ILE A 226 4.45 -7.15 4.57
N ILE A 227 4.59 -7.96 3.53
CA ILE A 227 4.90 -9.37 3.68
C ILE A 227 6.42 -9.50 3.79
N GLY A 228 6.88 -10.06 4.91
CA GLY A 228 8.29 -10.27 5.17
C GLY A 228 8.96 -11.07 4.05
N THR A 229 10.25 -10.83 3.86
CA THR A 229 11.03 -11.56 2.87
C THR A 229 11.27 -13.00 3.33
N SER A 230 11.38 -13.91 2.36
CA SER A 230 11.69 -15.30 2.62
C SER A 230 13.11 -15.45 3.16
N THR A 231 13.29 -16.08 4.33
CA THR A 231 14.61 -16.24 4.99
C THR A 231 15.12 -17.68 5.15
N PRO A 232 14.68 -18.71 4.39
CA PRO A 232 15.05 -20.10 4.69
C PRO A 232 16.56 -20.34 4.58
N PHE A 233 17.24 -19.67 3.64
CA PHE A 233 18.68 -19.76 3.44
C PHE A 233 19.49 -18.81 4.32
N LEU A 234 18.82 -17.91 5.05
CA LEU A 234 19.47 -16.90 5.89
C LEU A 234 19.43 -17.32 7.36
N THR A 235 18.22 -17.51 7.91
CA THR A 235 18.02 -17.82 9.33
C THR A 235 17.55 -19.25 9.57
N GLY A 236 17.46 -20.08 8.52
CA GLY A 236 16.87 -21.41 8.59
C GLY A 236 15.34 -21.41 8.74
N ARG A 237 14.69 -20.24 8.75
CA ARG A 237 13.24 -20.09 8.94
C ARG A 237 12.57 -19.57 7.67
N PRO A 238 11.34 -20.00 7.34
CA PRO A 238 10.61 -19.49 6.18
C PRO A 238 10.54 -17.96 6.14
N PHE A 239 10.22 -17.35 7.29
CA PHE A 239 10.22 -15.91 7.51
C PHE A 239 10.93 -15.59 8.82
N SER A 240 11.38 -14.35 8.99
CA SER A 240 11.97 -13.85 10.23
C SER A 240 11.18 -12.62 10.70
N LEU A 241 10.24 -12.84 11.61
CA LEU A 241 9.40 -11.80 12.21
C LEU A 241 9.95 -11.45 13.60
N PHE A 242 9.99 -10.18 13.95
CA PHE A 242 10.51 -9.70 15.24
C PHE A 242 9.37 -9.45 16.21
N HIS A 243 9.39 -10.12 17.36
CA HIS A 243 8.41 -9.91 18.43
C HIS A 243 9.10 -9.81 19.78
N ASN A 244 9.06 -8.63 20.40
CA ASN A 244 9.69 -8.36 21.69
C ASN A 244 11.18 -8.78 21.70
N ASN A 245 11.50 -9.89 22.35
CA ASN A 245 12.88 -10.38 22.51
C ASN A 245 13.20 -11.61 21.67
N SER A 246 12.31 -12.00 20.75
CA SER A 246 12.47 -13.21 19.94
C SER A 246 12.23 -12.97 18.44
N VAL A 247 12.76 -13.90 17.65
CA VAL A 247 12.50 -14.02 16.21
C VAL A 247 11.55 -15.19 15.99
N LEU A 248 10.44 -14.95 15.29
CA LEU A 248 9.39 -15.91 14.99
C LEU A 248 9.44 -16.33 13.52
N SER A 249 9.15 -17.60 13.24
CA SER A 249 9.15 -18.13 11.87
C SER A 249 7.86 -17.85 11.08
N ARG A 250 6.76 -17.59 11.79
CA ARG A 250 5.39 -17.47 11.27
C ARG A 250 4.54 -16.54 12.13
N GLY A 251 3.47 -16.02 11.53
CA GLY A 251 2.48 -15.18 12.20
C GLY A 251 2.30 -13.81 11.57
N ILE A 252 1.53 -12.97 12.26
CA ILE A 252 1.33 -11.56 11.91
C ILE A 252 1.62 -10.72 13.15
N ILE A 253 2.31 -9.62 12.94
CA ILE A 253 2.67 -8.65 13.97
C ILE A 253 2.18 -7.29 13.50
N GLY A 254 1.57 -6.53 14.40
CA GLY A 254 1.07 -5.22 14.02
C GLY A 254 0.89 -4.26 15.17
N VAL A 255 0.59 -3.03 14.80
CA VAL A 255 0.26 -1.97 15.75
C VAL A 255 -0.98 -1.24 15.23
N ALA A 256 -2.00 -1.17 16.07
CA ALA A 256 -3.13 -0.29 15.88
C ALA A 256 -2.80 1.09 16.46
N ILE A 257 -3.01 2.13 15.66
CA ILE A 257 -2.79 3.53 16.01
C ILE A 257 -4.15 4.20 16.05
N THR A 258 -4.51 4.74 17.22
CA THR A 258 -5.68 5.60 17.39
C THR A 258 -5.21 7.00 17.75
N ASP A 259 -5.44 7.96 16.86
CA ASP A 259 -5.07 9.35 17.03
C ASP A 259 -5.99 10.24 16.18
N LYS A 260 -6.87 10.98 16.85
CA LYS A 260 -7.84 11.89 16.21
C LYS A 260 -7.17 12.97 15.34
N SER A 261 -5.89 13.27 15.56
CA SER A 261 -5.12 14.25 14.79
C SER A 261 -4.43 13.64 13.56
N PHE A 262 -4.59 12.35 13.34
CA PHE A 262 -3.92 11.56 12.30
C PHE A 262 -4.73 11.55 11.01
N LYS A 263 -4.89 12.74 10.40
CA LYS A 263 -5.47 12.88 9.07
C LYS A 263 -4.45 12.48 8.01
N ASN A 264 -4.49 11.21 7.61
CA ASN A 264 -3.57 10.67 6.63
C ASN A 264 -4.28 10.27 5.34
N GLN A 265 -3.61 10.38 4.20
CA GLN A 265 -4.07 9.77 2.95
C GLN A 265 -3.18 8.58 2.61
N LEU A 266 -3.81 7.49 2.19
CA LEU A 266 -3.12 6.30 1.69
C LEU A 266 -3.21 6.33 0.17
N GLN A 267 -2.09 6.67 -0.47
CA GLN A 267 -1.94 6.64 -1.92
C GLN A 267 -1.27 5.32 -2.33
N VAL A 268 -1.67 4.78 -3.48
CA VAL A 268 -1.11 3.55 -4.03
C VAL A 268 -0.88 3.77 -5.51
N ASP A 269 0.35 3.56 -5.94
CA ASP A 269 0.76 3.75 -7.34
C ASP A 269 1.34 2.44 -7.90
N HIS A 270 1.02 2.17 -9.17
CA HIS A 270 1.42 0.96 -9.89
C HIS A 270 2.23 1.32 -11.16
N PRO A 271 3.43 1.87 -11.00
CA PRO A 271 4.18 2.49 -12.11
C PRO A 271 4.65 1.49 -13.18
N SER A 272 4.74 0.21 -12.84
CA SER A 272 5.10 -0.87 -13.78
C SER A 272 3.95 -1.28 -14.70
N LEU A 273 2.73 -0.79 -14.47
CA LEU A 273 1.55 -1.16 -15.23
C LEU A 273 1.15 -0.09 -16.25
N ASN A 274 0.52 -0.56 -17.32
CA ASN A 274 -0.20 0.27 -18.29
C ASN A 274 -1.62 -0.26 -18.47
N ALA A 275 -2.58 0.65 -18.50
CA ALA A 275 -3.98 0.35 -18.80
C ALA A 275 -4.18 -0.09 -20.26
N VAL A 276 -5.15 -0.98 -20.49
CA VAL A 276 -5.53 -1.49 -21.81
C VAL A 276 -7.01 -1.24 -22.09
N GLY A 277 -7.27 -0.21 -22.90
CA GLY A 277 -8.62 0.20 -23.30
C GLY A 277 -9.49 0.67 -22.14
N ASP A 278 -10.79 0.77 -22.37
CA ASP A 278 -11.77 1.30 -21.41
C ASP A 278 -12.25 0.25 -20.39
N PRO A 279 -12.78 0.67 -19.23
CA PRO A 279 -13.43 -0.23 -18.28
C PRO A 279 -14.52 -1.08 -18.94
N LEU A 280 -14.64 -2.33 -18.48
CA LEU A 280 -15.59 -3.35 -18.96
C LEU A 280 -16.44 -3.83 -17.80
N ARG A 281 -17.69 -4.24 -18.05
CA ARG A 281 -18.57 -4.78 -17.02
C ARG A 281 -18.51 -6.30 -17.00
N ILE A 282 -18.40 -6.89 -15.81
CA ILE A 282 -18.60 -8.33 -15.63
C ILE A 282 -20.07 -8.64 -15.87
N THR A 283 -20.37 -9.39 -16.94
CA THR A 283 -21.73 -9.86 -17.22
C THR A 283 -21.98 -11.26 -16.68
N SER A 284 -20.94 -12.08 -16.56
CA SER A 284 -21.05 -13.38 -15.89
C SER A 284 -19.72 -13.80 -15.25
N CYS A 285 -19.79 -14.31 -14.01
CA CYS A 285 -18.62 -14.82 -13.28
C CYS A 285 -19.00 -15.94 -12.29
N ARG A 286 -18.01 -16.72 -11.89
CA ARG A 286 -18.15 -17.75 -10.85
C ARG A 286 -16.88 -17.81 -10.00
N GLY A 287 -16.99 -17.43 -8.73
CA GLY A 287 -15.83 -17.32 -7.83
C GLY A 287 -14.82 -16.29 -8.36
N ASN A 288 -13.57 -16.72 -8.58
CA ASN A 288 -12.50 -15.91 -9.16
C ASN A 288 -12.38 -16.04 -10.69
N ILE A 289 -13.34 -16.68 -11.36
CA ILE A 289 -13.34 -16.88 -12.82
C ILE A 289 -14.39 -15.99 -13.47
N ILE A 290 -13.95 -15.19 -14.44
CA ILE A 290 -14.80 -14.41 -15.34
C ILE A 290 -15.17 -15.29 -16.53
N LEU A 291 -16.47 -15.39 -16.80
CA LEU A 291 -16.99 -16.11 -17.95
C LEU A 291 -17.27 -15.15 -19.10
N GLU A 292 -17.79 -13.96 -18.78
CA GLU A 292 -18.13 -12.94 -19.78
C GLU A 292 -17.86 -11.51 -19.29
N LEU A 293 -17.33 -10.69 -20.20
CA LEU A 293 -17.19 -9.24 -20.05
C LEU A 293 -17.98 -8.55 -21.17
N ASP A 294 -18.89 -7.64 -20.79
CA ASP A 294 -19.82 -6.97 -21.69
C ASP A 294 -20.54 -7.93 -22.65
N GLY A 295 -20.89 -9.13 -22.17
CA GLY A 295 -21.56 -10.18 -22.94
C GLY A 295 -20.65 -10.88 -23.95
N THR A 296 -19.32 -10.73 -23.82
CA THR A 296 -18.34 -11.31 -24.74
C THR A 296 -17.24 -12.07 -24.00
N ASN A 297 -16.47 -12.85 -24.76
CA ASN A 297 -15.34 -13.64 -24.27
C ASN A 297 -14.21 -12.71 -23.76
N PRO A 298 -13.90 -12.70 -22.43
CA PRO A 298 -12.89 -11.81 -21.84
C PRO A 298 -11.49 -11.99 -22.42
N THR A 299 -11.06 -13.23 -22.66
CA THR A 299 -9.71 -13.51 -23.17
C THR A 299 -9.55 -13.02 -24.60
N ARG A 300 -10.57 -13.24 -25.45
CA ARG A 300 -10.58 -12.74 -26.82
C ARG A 300 -10.63 -11.22 -26.85
N LEU A 301 -11.39 -10.60 -25.94
CA LEU A 301 -11.46 -9.14 -25.83
C LEU A 301 -10.09 -8.55 -25.46
N LEU A 302 -9.41 -9.11 -24.46
CA LEU A 302 -8.04 -8.72 -24.11
C LEU A 302 -7.09 -8.84 -25.30
N LEU A 303 -7.07 -9.99 -25.97
CA LEU A 303 -6.19 -10.20 -27.14
C LEU A 303 -6.49 -9.23 -28.28
N ASN A 304 -7.78 -8.97 -28.58
CA ASN A 304 -8.18 -8.02 -29.61
C ASN A 304 -7.70 -6.60 -29.28
N ARG A 305 -7.81 -6.16 -28.03
CA ARG A 305 -7.33 -4.84 -27.59
C ARG A 305 -5.82 -4.72 -27.71
N LEU A 306 -5.09 -5.77 -27.38
CA LEU A 306 -3.63 -5.81 -27.51
C LEU A 306 -3.17 -5.83 -28.98
N GLN A 307 -3.92 -6.48 -29.87
CA GLN A 307 -3.64 -6.49 -31.31
C GLN A 307 -3.97 -5.15 -31.99
N SER A 308 -4.95 -4.42 -31.46
CA SER A 308 -5.38 -3.12 -31.98
C SER A 308 -4.50 -1.96 -31.49
N GLY A 309 -3.69 -2.18 -30.46
CA GLY A 309 -2.71 -1.20 -29.98
C GLY A 309 -1.46 -1.15 -30.86
N ASP A 310 -0.79 0.00 -30.87
CA ASP A 310 0.38 0.25 -31.73
C ASP A 310 1.60 -0.63 -31.41
N ASP A 311 1.63 -1.29 -30.25
CA ASP A 311 2.81 -2.00 -29.75
C ASP A 311 2.61 -3.52 -29.78
N LYS A 312 2.79 -4.13 -30.96
CA LYS A 312 2.75 -5.60 -31.17
C LYS A 312 3.71 -6.39 -30.27
N ARG A 313 4.67 -5.72 -29.63
CA ARG A 313 5.60 -6.28 -28.63
C ARG A 313 4.93 -6.72 -27.33
N ILE A 314 3.71 -6.24 -27.05
CA ILE A 314 2.93 -6.57 -25.84
C ILE A 314 2.41 -8.02 -25.85
N LEU A 315 2.29 -8.64 -27.03
CA LEU A 315 1.81 -10.04 -27.17
C LEU A 315 2.92 -11.08 -26.97
N SER A 316 4.05 -10.70 -26.38
CA SER A 316 5.12 -11.65 -26.08
C SER A 316 4.69 -12.59 -24.93
N LYS A 317 5.09 -13.88 -24.99
CA LYS A 317 4.75 -14.90 -23.97
C LYS A 317 5.19 -14.54 -22.55
N GLU A 318 6.08 -13.56 -22.42
CA GLU A 318 6.65 -13.08 -21.16
C GLU A 318 5.83 -11.93 -20.55
N THR A 319 4.83 -11.40 -21.26
CA THR A 319 4.06 -10.25 -20.77
C THR A 319 3.05 -10.71 -19.74
N GLU A 320 3.18 -10.18 -18.53
CA GLU A 320 2.22 -10.43 -17.46
C GLU A 320 1.03 -9.47 -17.60
N PHE A 321 -0.18 -10.04 -17.44
CA PHE A 321 -1.43 -9.31 -17.50
C PHE A 321 -2.10 -9.26 -16.13
N TYR A 322 -2.76 -8.15 -15.87
CA TYR A 322 -3.42 -7.84 -14.61
C TYR A 322 -4.83 -7.31 -14.86
N LEU A 323 -5.67 -7.44 -13.86
CA LEU A 323 -7.04 -6.95 -13.86
C LEU A 323 -7.25 -6.04 -12.65
N GLY A 324 -7.56 -4.77 -12.91
CA GLY A 324 -8.03 -3.84 -11.90
C GLY A 324 -9.53 -4.04 -11.68
N LEU A 325 -9.93 -4.24 -10.42
CA LEU A 325 -11.31 -4.37 -9.99
C LEU A 325 -11.77 -3.04 -9.39
N TYR A 326 -12.87 -2.48 -9.89
CA TYR A 326 -13.53 -1.32 -9.27
C TYR A 326 -14.42 -1.77 -8.10
N ASP A 327 -14.69 -0.88 -7.16
CA ASP A 327 -15.67 -1.13 -6.10
C ASP A 327 -17.07 -1.32 -6.73
N HIS A 328 -17.72 -2.44 -6.42
CA HIS A 328 -19.07 -2.73 -6.89
C HIS A 328 -20.10 -1.76 -6.30
N ASN A 329 -19.84 -1.20 -5.12
CA ASN A 329 -20.79 -0.36 -4.38
C ASN A 329 -20.64 1.14 -4.66
N ASP A 330 -19.82 1.55 -5.64
CA ASP A 330 -19.58 2.95 -5.93
C ASP A 330 -20.84 3.61 -6.51
N LYS A 331 -21.64 4.23 -5.63
CA LYS A 331 -23.00 4.72 -5.92
C LYS A 331 -23.04 5.80 -7.00
N ASP A 332 -21.92 6.45 -7.25
CA ASP A 332 -21.81 7.57 -8.19
C ASP A 332 -21.29 7.15 -9.57
N ASN A 333 -21.03 5.86 -9.82
CA ASN A 333 -20.41 5.35 -11.05
C ASN A 333 -19.11 6.09 -11.45
N GLN A 334 -18.46 6.77 -10.52
CA GLN A 334 -17.20 7.47 -10.77
C GLN A 334 -16.09 6.43 -10.74
N LEU A 335 -15.82 5.81 -11.89
CA LEU A 335 -14.74 4.83 -12.09
C LEU A 335 -13.37 5.45 -11.81
N ASN A 336 -13.01 5.54 -10.54
CA ASN A 336 -11.77 6.17 -10.10
C ASN A 336 -10.64 5.13 -10.08
N GLU A 337 -9.69 5.29 -11.01
CA GLU A 337 -8.53 4.40 -11.14
C GLU A 337 -7.64 4.39 -9.89
N SER A 338 -7.61 5.48 -9.10
CA SER A 338 -6.83 5.54 -7.87
C SER A 338 -7.30 4.54 -6.81
N ASN A 339 -8.49 3.96 -6.98
CA ASN A 339 -9.10 3.03 -6.04
C ASN A 339 -9.02 1.57 -6.50
N LEU A 340 -8.47 1.27 -7.67
CA LEU A 340 -8.47 -0.08 -8.22
C LEU A 340 -7.75 -1.10 -7.32
N MET A 341 -8.39 -2.24 -7.12
CA MET A 341 -7.73 -3.44 -6.61
C MET A 341 -7.18 -4.23 -7.79
N ILE A 342 -5.88 -4.19 -7.99
CA ILE A 342 -5.25 -4.85 -9.13
C ILE A 342 -4.76 -6.25 -8.72
N ASN A 343 -5.16 -7.26 -9.48
CA ASN A 343 -4.79 -8.66 -9.27
C ASN A 343 -4.24 -9.26 -10.57
N LYS A 344 -3.37 -10.26 -10.47
CA LYS A 344 -2.79 -10.93 -11.64
C LYS A 344 -3.85 -11.78 -12.36
N ILE A 345 -3.83 -11.79 -13.69
CA ILE A 345 -4.61 -12.76 -14.47
C ILE A 345 -3.81 -14.06 -14.50
N SER A 346 -4.35 -15.11 -13.88
CA SER A 346 -3.64 -16.39 -13.68
C SER A 346 -3.76 -17.32 -14.88
N SER A 347 -4.88 -17.26 -15.60
CA SER A 347 -5.08 -18.00 -16.84
C SER A 347 -6.20 -17.39 -17.69
N GLY A 348 -6.19 -17.68 -18.99
CA GLY A 348 -7.25 -17.32 -19.91
C GLY A 348 -7.27 -18.27 -21.10
N ASP A 349 -8.45 -18.74 -21.50
CA ASP A 349 -8.65 -19.56 -22.68
C ASP A 349 -9.35 -18.74 -23.78
N PRO A 350 -8.71 -18.47 -24.93
CA PRO A 350 -9.34 -17.69 -26.00
C PRO A 350 -10.48 -18.45 -26.69
N VAL A 351 -10.47 -19.78 -26.67
CA VAL A 351 -11.48 -20.64 -27.31
C VAL A 351 -12.68 -20.80 -26.40
N ARG A 352 -12.46 -21.21 -25.14
CA ARG A 352 -13.55 -21.43 -24.17
C ARG A 352 -14.06 -20.12 -23.55
N GLY A 353 -13.20 -19.11 -23.50
CA GLY A 353 -13.54 -17.75 -23.07
C GLY A 353 -13.44 -17.49 -21.59
N ASN A 354 -12.99 -18.43 -20.79
CA ASN A 354 -12.84 -18.27 -19.36
C ASN A 354 -11.58 -17.46 -19.07
N MET A 355 -11.62 -16.61 -18.05
CA MET A 355 -10.45 -15.90 -17.52
C MET A 355 -10.42 -16.03 -15.99
N ALA A 356 -9.33 -16.53 -15.43
CA ALA A 356 -9.16 -16.65 -13.98
C ALA A 356 -8.28 -15.52 -13.44
N VAL A 357 -8.68 -14.99 -12.28
CA VAL A 357 -7.98 -13.91 -11.57
C VAL A 357 -7.39 -14.47 -10.29
N ASP A 358 -6.14 -14.13 -9.98
CA ASP A 358 -5.50 -14.47 -8.69
C ASP A 358 -6.01 -13.56 -7.59
N THR A 359 -7.23 -13.82 -7.13
CA THR A 359 -7.85 -13.15 -5.99
C THR A 359 -8.50 -14.19 -5.09
N THR A 360 -8.48 -13.92 -3.78
CA THR A 360 -9.22 -14.71 -2.78
C THR A 360 -10.66 -14.27 -2.65
N MET A 361 -11.06 -13.19 -3.33
CA MET A 361 -12.41 -12.63 -3.26
C MET A 361 -13.26 -13.11 -4.42
N ASP A 362 -14.55 -13.27 -4.19
CA ASP A 362 -15.48 -13.52 -5.27
C ASP A 362 -15.68 -12.27 -6.13
N LEU A 363 -15.64 -12.48 -7.44
CA LEU A 363 -16.05 -11.51 -8.42
C LEU A 363 -17.58 -11.43 -8.43
N LYS A 364 -18.11 -10.25 -8.75
CA LYS A 364 -19.55 -9.99 -8.78
C LYS A 364 -20.02 -9.57 -10.16
N GLU A 365 -21.14 -10.12 -10.59
CA GLU A 365 -21.83 -9.65 -11.78
C GLU A 365 -22.21 -8.18 -11.61
N GLY A 366 -22.04 -7.41 -12.69
CA GLY A 366 -22.24 -5.98 -12.72
C GLY A 366 -21.06 -5.14 -12.24
N GLN A 367 -20.03 -5.74 -11.62
CA GLN A 367 -18.79 -5.03 -11.26
C GLN A 367 -18.01 -4.61 -12.51
N PHE A 368 -17.39 -3.43 -12.47
CA PHE A 368 -16.49 -2.99 -13.53
C PHE A 368 -15.06 -3.47 -13.30
N VAL A 369 -14.35 -3.71 -14.40
CA VAL A 369 -12.94 -4.10 -14.42
C VAL A 369 -12.17 -3.39 -15.52
N LYS A 370 -10.84 -3.30 -15.36
CA LYS A 370 -9.96 -2.73 -16.38
C LYS A 370 -8.71 -3.59 -16.55
N PHE A 371 -8.31 -3.81 -17.79
CA PHE A 371 -7.13 -4.60 -18.12
C PHE A 371 -5.86 -3.77 -17.98
N PHE A 372 -4.80 -4.42 -17.52
CA PHE A 372 -3.46 -3.86 -17.44
C PHE A 372 -2.42 -4.87 -17.93
N TYR A 373 -1.29 -4.37 -18.42
CA TYR A 373 -0.10 -5.19 -18.71
C TYR A 373 1.14 -4.60 -18.04
N ARG A 374 2.10 -5.46 -17.74
CA ARG A 374 3.40 -5.05 -17.18
C ARG A 374 4.32 -4.54 -18.28
N LYS A 375 4.90 -3.36 -18.09
CA LYS A 375 5.96 -2.81 -18.95
C LYS A 375 7.28 -3.55 -18.68
N LYS A 376 8.08 -3.74 -19.74
CA LYS A 376 9.46 -4.25 -19.61
C LYS A 376 10.40 -3.20 -19.02
N GLU A 377 10.17 -1.92 -19.35
CA GLU A 377 10.95 -0.79 -18.84
C GLU A 377 10.10 0.05 -17.88
N PHE A 378 10.66 0.31 -16.71
CA PHE A 378 10.07 1.12 -15.67
C PHE A 378 10.55 2.58 -15.82
N ASP A 379 9.62 3.49 -16.06
CA ASP A 379 9.91 4.92 -16.02
C ASP A 379 9.67 5.46 -14.61
N ALA A 380 10.78 5.67 -13.90
CA ALA A 380 10.82 6.20 -12.56
C ALA A 380 10.22 7.61 -12.46
N THR A 381 10.16 8.38 -13.55
CA THR A 381 9.74 9.80 -13.53
C THR A 381 8.28 10.02 -13.16
N LEU A 382 7.39 9.04 -13.42
CA LEU A 382 5.96 9.13 -13.10
C LEU A 382 5.68 9.26 -11.59
N LEU A 383 6.40 8.51 -10.75
CA LEU A 383 6.27 8.59 -9.29
C LEU A 383 6.75 9.94 -8.73
N LYS A 384 7.75 10.58 -9.38
CA LYS A 384 8.24 11.91 -8.97
C LYS A 384 7.20 12.99 -9.17
N ASN A 385 6.42 12.92 -10.25
CA ASN A 385 5.46 13.96 -10.60
C ASN A 385 4.16 13.88 -9.78
N GLN A 386 3.88 12.74 -9.14
CA GLN A 386 2.70 12.55 -8.30
C GLN A 386 2.94 12.90 -6.82
N LEU A 387 4.20 13.05 -6.41
CA LEU A 387 4.57 13.51 -5.08
C LEU A 387 4.63 15.03 -5.07
N GLU A 388 3.59 15.69 -4.59
CA GLU A 388 3.61 17.13 -4.34
C GLU A 388 4.73 17.47 -3.33
N ASP A 389 5.48 18.55 -3.59
CA ASP A 389 6.67 18.93 -2.82
C ASP A 389 6.38 19.24 -1.33
N ASP A 390 5.13 19.51 -0.96
CA ASP A 390 4.70 19.91 0.39
C ASP A 390 4.19 18.76 1.28
N VAL A 391 4.29 17.50 0.82
CA VAL A 391 3.72 16.34 1.53
C VAL A 391 4.76 15.62 2.42
N GLU A 392 4.56 15.65 3.75
CA GLU A 392 5.38 14.87 4.71
C GLU A 392 4.98 13.38 4.64
N ILE A 393 5.69 12.61 3.81
CA ILE A 393 5.58 11.15 3.75
C ILE A 393 6.21 10.57 5.01
N LYS A 394 5.43 9.81 5.77
CA LYS A 394 5.92 9.17 7.00
C LYS A 394 6.17 7.69 6.83
N ILE A 395 5.33 7.03 6.04
CA ILE A 395 5.38 5.59 5.85
C ILE A 395 5.30 5.26 4.37
N ALA A 396 6.20 4.40 3.90
CA ALA A 396 6.19 3.89 2.52
C ALA A 396 6.43 2.38 2.52
N MET A 397 5.68 1.63 1.73
CA MET A 397 5.91 0.21 1.47
C MET A 397 5.96 -0.01 -0.03
N SER A 398 6.96 -0.73 -0.54
CA SER A 398 7.01 -1.08 -1.96
C SER A 398 7.25 -2.55 -2.20
N THR A 399 6.86 -3.00 -3.38
CA THR A 399 7.17 -4.33 -3.88
C THR A 399 8.43 -4.32 -4.74
N LEU A 400 9.20 -5.41 -4.68
CA LEU A 400 10.32 -5.65 -5.57
C LEU A 400 9.91 -6.57 -6.71
N ASP A 401 10.57 -6.40 -7.85
CA ASP A 401 10.51 -7.32 -8.96
C ASP A 401 11.43 -8.52 -8.71
N ARG A 402 10.86 -9.73 -8.77
CA ARG A 402 11.60 -10.98 -8.51
C ARG A 402 12.60 -11.29 -9.60
N ASP A 403 12.32 -10.87 -10.83
CA ASP A 403 13.16 -11.13 -11.99
C ASP A 403 14.26 -10.07 -12.14
N ASN A 404 13.99 -8.85 -11.68
CA ASN A 404 14.91 -7.73 -11.74
C ASN A 404 15.09 -7.09 -10.35
N LEU A 405 16.07 -7.59 -9.62
CA LEU A 405 16.33 -7.23 -8.24
C LEU A 405 16.97 -5.83 -8.06
N ASP A 406 16.88 -4.90 -9.01
CA ASP A 406 17.45 -3.55 -8.87
C ASP A 406 16.50 -2.58 -8.14
N PRO A 407 16.62 -2.40 -6.82
CA PRO A 407 15.71 -1.59 -6.01
C PRO A 407 16.23 -0.16 -5.94
N ILE A 408 17.37 0.13 -6.60
CA ILE A 408 18.00 1.45 -6.62
C ILE A 408 17.04 2.43 -7.30
N ALA A 409 16.29 1.98 -8.31
CA ALA A 409 15.28 2.78 -8.97
C ALA A 409 14.19 3.29 -8.00
N ILE A 410 13.57 2.41 -7.20
CA ILE A 410 12.53 2.82 -6.23
C ILE A 410 13.11 3.67 -5.10
N SER A 411 14.24 3.25 -4.53
CA SER A 411 14.85 3.97 -3.41
C SER A 411 15.28 5.38 -3.81
N ASN A 412 15.83 5.57 -5.03
CA ASN A 412 16.16 6.88 -5.60
C ASN A 412 14.94 7.80 -5.78
N LEU A 413 13.74 7.24 -5.96
CA LEU A 413 12.54 8.04 -6.20
C LEU A 413 12.05 8.76 -4.96
N LEU A 414 12.20 8.14 -3.79
CA LEU A 414 11.78 8.71 -2.52
C LEU A 414 12.86 9.57 -1.86
N LYS A 415 14.02 9.77 -2.52
CA LYS A 415 15.16 10.53 -1.98
C LYS A 415 14.92 12.04 -1.85
N ASN A 416 13.98 12.61 -2.61
CA ASN A 416 14.02 14.07 -2.81
C ASN A 416 13.45 14.91 -1.66
N ASN A 417 12.45 14.46 -0.88
CA ASN A 417 11.74 15.40 -0.01
C ASN A 417 11.73 15.07 1.51
N ASN A 418 12.05 13.84 1.94
CA ASN A 418 11.95 13.46 3.37
C ASN A 418 13.17 12.66 3.86
N LYS A 419 13.91 13.22 4.83
CA LYS A 419 15.14 12.59 5.37
C LYS A 419 14.90 11.30 6.15
N ASN A 420 13.69 11.06 6.66
CA ASN A 420 13.37 9.92 7.52
C ASN A 420 12.01 9.31 7.14
N ILE A 421 11.98 8.40 6.16
CA ILE A 421 10.79 7.61 5.84
C ILE A 421 10.90 6.27 6.58
N PHE A 422 9.86 5.90 7.34
CA PHE A 422 9.77 4.51 7.82
C PHE A 422 9.21 3.65 6.69
N GLY A 423 9.93 2.62 6.30
CA GLY A 423 9.46 1.84 5.18
C GLY A 423 10.44 0.80 4.68
N ALA A 424 9.90 -0.08 3.86
CA ALA A 424 10.61 -1.22 3.32
C ALA A 424 10.19 -1.53 1.89
N ILE A 425 11.04 -2.32 1.23
CA ILE A 425 10.82 -2.93 -0.07
C ILE A 425 10.87 -4.44 0.13
N GLY A 426 9.89 -5.17 -0.38
CA GLY A 426 9.79 -6.63 -0.22
C GLY A 426 9.32 -7.37 -1.48
N GLU A 427 9.82 -8.59 -1.70
CA GLU A 427 9.51 -9.47 -2.84
C GLU A 427 8.13 -10.17 -2.75
N ASN A 428 7.54 -10.21 -1.56
CA ASN A 428 6.34 -11.00 -1.26
C ASN A 428 5.04 -10.18 -1.23
N GLY A 429 5.14 -8.87 -1.52
CA GLY A 429 3.99 -7.98 -1.60
C GLY A 429 3.82 -7.06 -0.40
N ILE A 430 2.91 -6.11 -0.56
CA ILE A 430 2.52 -5.11 0.45
C ILE A 430 1.03 -5.25 0.77
N ILE A 431 0.66 -5.01 2.02
CA ILE A 431 -0.73 -5.07 2.49
C ILE A 431 -1.33 -3.67 2.37
N ILE A 432 -2.50 -3.56 1.76
CA ILE A 432 -3.18 -2.29 1.48
C ILE A 432 -4.66 -2.41 1.83
N GLY A 433 -5.15 -1.50 2.69
CA GLY A 433 -6.56 -1.30 2.96
C GLY A 433 -6.86 0.19 3.13
N LYS A 434 -7.71 0.76 2.27
CA LYS A 434 -7.99 2.21 2.25
C LYS A 434 -9.13 2.65 3.18
N GLY A 435 -9.78 1.70 3.85
CA GLY A 435 -10.93 1.93 4.74
C GLY A 435 -12.24 2.08 3.96
N LYS A 436 -13.38 2.00 4.66
CA LYS A 436 -14.74 1.83 4.09
C LYS A 436 -15.14 2.78 2.96
N ASN A 437 -14.57 3.99 2.95
CA ASN A 437 -14.85 4.98 1.90
C ASN A 437 -14.25 4.58 0.53
N VAL A 438 -13.39 3.57 0.49
CA VAL A 438 -12.74 3.06 -0.72
C VAL A 438 -12.76 1.53 -0.69
N ASN A 439 -13.26 0.90 -1.75
CA ASN A 439 -13.34 -0.56 -1.89
C ASN A 439 -14.07 -1.23 -0.73
N ASN A 440 -15.11 -0.60 -0.20
CA ASN A 440 -15.88 -1.08 0.96
C ASN A 440 -15.02 -1.48 2.18
N GLY A 441 -13.79 -0.94 2.31
CA GLY A 441 -12.88 -1.25 3.41
C GLY A 441 -12.10 -2.56 3.28
N ILE A 442 -12.14 -3.17 2.10
CA ILE A 442 -11.43 -4.39 1.77
C ILE A 442 -9.91 -4.14 1.78
N THR A 443 -9.19 -5.09 2.37
CA THR A 443 -7.74 -5.13 2.43
C THR A 443 -7.23 -6.27 1.55
N TRP A 444 -6.19 -5.99 0.76
CA TRP A 444 -5.57 -6.98 -0.11
C TRP A 444 -4.05 -6.94 -0.04
N VAL A 445 -3.43 -8.01 -0.53
CA VAL A 445 -1.99 -8.10 -0.74
C VAL A 445 -1.70 -7.73 -2.19
N CYS A 446 -0.95 -6.67 -2.40
CA CYS A 446 -0.46 -6.24 -3.70
C CYS A 446 0.96 -6.78 -3.92
N ASP A 447 1.14 -7.65 -4.90
CA ASP A 447 2.43 -8.24 -5.29
C ASP A 447 2.93 -7.78 -6.67
N ILE A 448 2.25 -6.78 -7.26
CA ILE A 448 2.62 -6.19 -8.55
C ILE A 448 3.99 -5.52 -8.40
N PRO A 449 4.98 -5.83 -9.25
CA PRO A 449 6.33 -5.27 -9.16
C PRO A 449 6.37 -3.74 -9.12
N TYR A 450 7.26 -3.16 -8.31
CA TYR A 450 7.46 -1.71 -8.17
C TYR A 450 6.24 -0.92 -7.70
N SER A 451 5.19 -1.58 -7.21
CA SER A 451 4.03 -0.89 -6.64
C SER A 451 4.40 -0.30 -5.28
N THR A 452 3.92 0.92 -5.02
CA THR A 452 4.26 1.66 -3.81
C THR A 452 2.98 2.12 -3.11
N ALA A 453 2.88 1.86 -1.81
CA ALA A 453 1.87 2.42 -0.94
C ALA A 453 2.50 3.49 -0.04
N LEU A 454 1.93 4.71 -0.07
CA LEU A 454 2.43 5.88 0.65
C LEU A 454 1.39 6.38 1.63
N LEU A 455 1.82 6.58 2.87
CA LEU A 455 1.03 7.24 3.90
C LEU A 455 1.61 8.63 4.18
N SER A 456 0.87 9.64 3.74
CA SER A 456 1.20 11.05 3.95
C SER A 456 0.33 11.66 5.05
N LYS A 457 0.88 12.63 5.78
CA LYS A 457 0.11 13.48 6.69
C LYS A 457 -0.19 14.81 6.01
N TYR A 458 -1.46 15.19 5.91
CA TYR A 458 -1.80 16.56 5.51
C TYR A 458 -1.52 17.51 6.67
N THR A 459 -0.63 18.47 6.44
CA THR A 459 -0.67 19.74 7.15
C THR A 459 -1.83 20.54 6.56
N ASN A 460 -2.77 21.01 7.38
CA ASN A 460 -3.92 21.78 6.89
C ASN A 460 -3.45 22.99 6.06
N ILE A 461 -3.51 22.88 4.74
CA ILE A 461 -3.63 24.01 3.83
C ILE A 461 -4.95 23.77 3.09
N PRO A 462 -5.91 24.71 3.10
CA PRO A 462 -7.13 24.57 2.33
C PRO A 462 -6.75 24.68 0.85
N VAL A 463 -6.57 23.55 0.18
CA VAL A 463 -6.36 23.53 -1.27
C VAL A 463 -7.73 23.69 -1.92
N LEU A 464 -7.96 24.90 -2.44
CA LEU A 464 -8.98 25.18 -3.45
C LEU A 464 -8.84 24.16 -4.59
N GLU A 465 -9.95 23.52 -4.94
CA GLU A 465 -10.09 22.67 -6.12
C GLU A 465 -9.57 23.38 -7.40
N ARG A 466 -8.34 23.04 -7.82
CA ARG A 466 -7.73 23.36 -9.13
C ARG A 466 -6.66 22.29 -9.35
N ASN A 467 -6.58 21.51 -10.43
CA ASN A 467 -7.14 21.54 -11.77
C ASN A 467 -7.32 20.10 -12.28
N ARG A 468 -8.52 19.73 -12.74
CA ARG A 468 -8.67 18.67 -13.73
C ARG A 468 -8.08 19.21 -15.03
N LYS A 469 -6.90 18.73 -15.43
CA LYS A 469 -6.34 19.02 -16.75
C LYS A 469 -7.10 18.17 -17.77
N ILE A 470 -8.21 18.70 -18.26
CA ILE A 470 -8.84 18.23 -19.50
C ILE A 470 -7.83 18.56 -20.60
N ILE A 471 -7.20 17.54 -21.16
CA ILE A 471 -6.44 17.68 -22.39
C ILE A 471 -7.51 17.84 -23.48
N ILE A 472 -7.80 19.08 -23.86
CA ILE A 472 -8.49 19.38 -25.10
C ILE A 472 -7.41 19.46 -26.17
N ASP A 473 -7.46 18.52 -27.09
CA ASP A 473 -6.62 18.46 -28.28
C ASP A 473 -6.98 19.66 -29.18
N THR A 474 -6.12 20.67 -29.23
CA THR A 474 -6.32 21.87 -30.07
C THR A 474 -5.46 21.77 -31.32
N ASP A 475 -5.83 20.88 -32.24
CA ASP A 475 -5.23 20.80 -33.59
C ASP A 475 -6.23 21.06 -34.73
N THR A 476 -7.41 21.63 -34.42
CA THR A 476 -8.33 22.10 -35.45
C THR A 476 -9.00 23.40 -35.00
N LEU A 477 -8.34 24.55 -35.20
CA LEU A 477 -8.97 25.87 -35.40
C LEU A 477 -7.91 26.94 -35.66
N THR A 478 -7.26 26.85 -36.81
CA THR A 478 -6.54 27.96 -37.44
C THR A 478 -7.16 28.21 -38.80
N GLN A 479 -8.19 29.07 -38.84
CA GLN A 479 -8.45 29.94 -39.99
C GLN A 479 -9.51 31.01 -39.63
N HIS A 480 -9.19 32.24 -40.01
CA HIS A 480 -9.97 33.48 -39.93
C HIS A 480 -9.98 34.25 -38.59
N LEU A 481 -8.85 34.92 -38.34
CA LEU A 481 -8.82 36.24 -37.69
C LEU A 481 -8.83 37.30 -38.79
N GLU A 482 -9.93 38.05 -38.91
CA GLU A 482 -9.94 39.39 -39.50
C GLU A 482 -10.40 40.41 -38.46
N LEU A 483 -9.74 41.56 -38.52
CA LEU A 483 -9.66 42.65 -37.56
C LEU A 483 -10.96 43.48 -37.50
N VAL A 484 -11.22 44.12 -36.35
CA VAL A 484 -11.33 45.59 -36.15
C VAL A 484 -11.94 45.88 -34.75
N PRO A 485 -11.52 46.95 -34.05
CA PRO A 485 -11.70 47.13 -32.59
C PRO A 485 -12.86 48.08 -32.25
N ASN A 486 -13.36 48.06 -31.00
CA ASN A 486 -13.53 49.28 -30.19
C ASN A 486 -14.22 49.07 -28.82
N GLU A 487 -13.69 49.86 -27.89
CA GLU A 487 -14.36 50.60 -26.81
C GLU A 487 -14.90 49.93 -25.53
N ILE A 488 -14.18 50.29 -24.47
CA ILE A 488 -14.56 50.37 -23.06
C ILE A 488 -15.84 51.21 -22.88
N LYS A 489 -16.81 50.72 -22.09
CA LYS A 489 -17.62 51.56 -21.20
C LYS A 489 -18.26 50.76 -20.06
N MET A 490 -17.93 51.16 -18.84
CA MET A 490 -18.71 50.90 -17.63
C MET A 490 -20.12 51.49 -17.77
N GLN A 491 -21.14 50.76 -17.33
CA GLN A 491 -22.32 51.36 -16.72
C GLN A 491 -23.02 50.40 -15.76
N THR A 492 -23.46 50.98 -14.65
CA THR A 492 -24.06 50.41 -13.46
C THR A 492 -25.59 50.27 -13.55
N ALA A 493 -26.10 49.35 -12.72
CA ALA A 493 -27.36 49.41 -11.96
C ALA A 493 -28.68 48.83 -12.54
N ASN A 494 -29.17 47.83 -11.79
CA ASN A 494 -30.50 47.73 -11.15
C ASN A 494 -31.64 46.87 -11.75
N CYS A 495 -32.05 45.92 -10.89
CA CYS A 495 -33.44 45.63 -10.44
C CYS A 495 -34.42 44.90 -11.38
N LEU A 496 -34.82 43.65 -11.02
CA LEU A 496 -36.09 43.30 -10.34
C LEU A 496 -36.54 41.84 -10.56
N HIS A 497 -37.09 41.29 -9.46
CA HIS A 497 -38.11 40.24 -9.32
C HIS A 497 -37.82 38.74 -9.53
N CYS A 498 -37.83 38.03 -8.38
CA CYS A 498 -38.37 36.68 -8.21
C CYS A 498 -39.88 36.74 -7.87
N PRO A 499 -40.64 35.65 -8.08
CA PRO A 499 -41.81 35.33 -7.27
C PRO A 499 -41.61 34.04 -6.45
N PHE A 500 -42.11 34.09 -5.21
CA PHE A 500 -42.38 32.97 -4.31
C PHE A 500 -43.89 32.68 -4.34
N ASP A 501 -44.29 31.42 -4.36
CA ASP A 501 -45.67 30.98 -4.08
C ASP A 501 -45.72 30.18 -2.77
N ILE A 502 -46.65 30.59 -1.90
CA ILE A 502 -47.02 30.00 -0.61
C ILE A 502 -48.49 29.60 -0.72
N SER A 503 -48.85 28.38 -0.33
CA SER A 503 -50.24 27.93 -0.19
C SER A 503 -50.77 28.14 1.25
N PRO A 504 -52.07 28.46 1.44
CA PRO A 504 -52.61 28.78 2.77
C PRO A 504 -53.32 27.60 3.44
N ILE A 505 -53.21 27.56 4.76
CA ILE A 505 -54.09 26.83 5.68
C ILE A 505 -55.14 27.83 6.18
N THR A 506 -56.42 27.51 6.02
CA THR A 506 -57.49 28.10 6.84
C THR A 506 -58.45 26.99 7.25
N GLY A 507 -58.76 26.93 8.53
CA GLY A 507 -59.87 26.16 9.08
C GLY A 507 -60.92 27.11 9.66
N THR A 508 -62.19 26.70 9.62
CA THR A 508 -63.16 26.70 10.74
C THR A 508 -64.59 26.49 10.20
N ASN A 509 -65.20 25.36 10.56
CA ASN A 509 -66.45 25.25 11.31
C ASN A 509 -66.69 23.79 11.68
#